data_AF-A0A8B3CR45-F1
#
_entry.id   AF-A0A8B3CR45-F1
#
_cell.length_a   1.000
_cell.length_b   1.000
_cell.length_c   1.000
_cell.angle_alpha   90.00
_cell.angle_beta   90.00
_cell.angle_gamma   90.00
#
_symmetry.space_group_name_H-M   'P 1'
#
loop_
_entity.id
_entity.type
_entity.pdbx_description
1 polymer ?
#
loop_
_entity_poly.entity_id
_entity_poly.type
_entity_poly.pdbx_seq_one_letter_code
_entity_poly.pdbx_strand_id
1 'polypeptide(L)'
;MYRLISNPNGTLNLEETQSGFLFHSRFNPASEGERLSEQIPIPNSPKETILVFGFALGYHVESYLKKRKTPVRILIVEPISSLKPISETFFQRLLRSYSENGHEIRMIFGLETFLEKPLTHWLFENTSQVTPFLHPVYSRKFPDLALRFLDSLKQNSQTIQNQSAKTYFQKIWVRNEIRNVLSLFENLNSSKILSGAKKNFFQDQTLLFTGASPSLEGETDWILHNRNRFHLLASDTSLGWLISSGILPDLVLSIDSSRGTLFHFRNILPPNVPILTWFGGSSYLFDLPNPKWIYFSTHPLDQTLRSLFFPEAPIFENPSLNMAGIAVSFAKHLSYGRMIFKGVDFQRSGGRTHCRSTGYEAFDRVQLSRKKSLFRIRYQKSNSWERRFSILEILERESPELFRSDPVSDLSDVEKKDVRSGLILDDPLRIDRQRWIQFCNAHPEFDGMNSISSRIQAIASE
;
A
#
# COMPACT_ATOMS: atom_id res chain seq x y z
N MET A 1 -24.47 9.97 -28.53
CA MET A 1 -25.95 9.97 -28.42
C MET A 1 -26.36 8.56 -28.01
N TYR A 2 -27.42 8.42 -27.22
CA TYR A 2 -27.84 7.13 -26.63
C TYR A 2 -29.28 6.83 -27.01
N ARG A 3 -29.62 5.55 -27.21
CA ARG A 3 -30.99 5.13 -27.51
C ARG A 3 -31.33 3.81 -26.84
N LEU A 4 -32.63 3.58 -26.64
CA LEU A 4 -33.15 2.28 -26.27
C LEU A 4 -33.29 1.40 -27.51
N ILE A 5 -32.92 0.14 -27.36
CA ILE A 5 -33.19 -0.91 -28.35
C ILE A 5 -33.85 -2.10 -27.66
N SER A 6 -34.55 -2.93 -28.43
CA SER A 6 -35.10 -4.19 -27.94
C SER A 6 -34.16 -5.34 -28.27
N ASN A 7 -33.85 -6.18 -27.29
CA ASN A 7 -33.14 -7.44 -27.49
C ASN A 7 -34.10 -8.53 -28.03
N PRO A 8 -33.59 -9.62 -28.60
CA PRO A 8 -34.43 -10.70 -29.15
C PRO A 8 -35.41 -11.32 -28.15
N ASN A 9 -35.10 -11.28 -26.85
CA ASN A 9 -35.96 -11.79 -25.79
C ASN A 9 -36.98 -10.75 -25.25
N GLY A 10 -37.14 -9.61 -25.92
CA GLY A 10 -38.08 -8.55 -25.57
C GLY A 10 -37.63 -7.60 -24.45
N THR A 11 -36.45 -7.83 -23.85
CA THR A 11 -35.89 -6.89 -22.86
C THR A 11 -35.28 -5.67 -23.55
N LEU A 12 -35.25 -4.53 -22.83
CA LEU A 12 -34.64 -3.31 -23.35
C LEU A 12 -33.14 -3.30 -23.08
N ASN A 13 -32.41 -2.70 -24.01
CA ASN A 13 -30.99 -2.44 -23.88
C ASN A 13 -30.70 -0.97 -24.17
N LEU A 14 -29.57 -0.49 -23.67
CA LEU A 14 -29.10 0.87 -23.88
C LEU A 14 -27.90 0.80 -24.82
N GLU A 15 -27.99 1.51 -25.94
CA GLU A 15 -26.96 1.57 -26.97
C GLU A 15 -26.39 2.97 -27.09
N GLU A 16 -25.06 3.08 -27.20
CA GLU A 16 -24.38 4.28 -27.68
C GLU A 16 -24.35 4.29 -29.20
N THR A 17 -25.04 5.25 -29.81
CA THR A 17 -25.32 5.25 -31.26
C THR A 17 -24.08 5.40 -32.14
N GLN A 18 -23.00 5.99 -31.63
CA GLN A 18 -21.77 6.22 -32.41
C GLN A 18 -20.91 4.96 -32.54
N SER A 19 -20.85 4.15 -31.49
CA SER A 19 -20.00 2.95 -31.43
C SER A 19 -20.79 1.64 -31.58
N GLY A 20 -22.13 1.70 -31.47
CA GLY A 20 -22.98 0.51 -31.34
C GLY A 20 -22.78 -0.23 -30.01
N PHE A 21 -22.10 0.39 -29.04
CA PHE A 21 -21.81 -0.26 -27.77
C PHE A 21 -23.07 -0.43 -26.92
N LEU A 22 -23.28 -1.64 -26.42
CA LEU A 22 -24.39 -2.00 -25.55
C LEU A 22 -23.98 -2.00 -24.08
N PHE A 23 -24.79 -1.37 -23.23
CA PHE A 23 -24.52 -1.30 -21.80
C PHE A 23 -24.95 -2.56 -21.04
N HIS A 24 -25.80 -3.39 -21.66
CA HIS A 24 -26.23 -4.68 -21.13
C HIS A 24 -26.04 -5.79 -22.17
N SER A 25 -26.15 -7.03 -21.72
CA SER A 25 -26.10 -8.23 -22.54
C SER A 25 -27.10 -8.17 -23.69
N ARG A 26 -26.62 -8.45 -24.90
CA ARG A 26 -27.45 -8.57 -26.11
C ARG A 26 -28.44 -9.74 -26.04
N PHE A 27 -28.13 -10.75 -25.23
CA PHE A 27 -28.93 -11.96 -25.12
C PHE A 27 -29.95 -11.88 -23.99
N ASN A 28 -29.52 -11.45 -22.81
CA ASN A 28 -30.40 -11.36 -21.63
C ASN A 28 -29.85 -10.39 -20.55
N PRO A 29 -30.24 -9.09 -20.59
CA PRO A 29 -29.94 -8.08 -19.58
C PRO A 29 -30.43 -8.44 -18.18
N ALA A 30 -31.57 -9.11 -18.05
CA ALA A 30 -32.12 -9.46 -16.74
C ALA A 30 -31.22 -10.50 -16.04
N SER A 31 -30.85 -11.58 -16.73
CA SER A 31 -29.91 -12.58 -16.20
C SER A 31 -28.51 -12.01 -15.97
N GLU A 32 -28.05 -11.07 -16.80
CA GLU A 32 -26.81 -10.33 -16.52
C GLU A 32 -26.94 -9.51 -15.23
N GLY A 33 -28.06 -8.79 -15.06
CA GLY A 33 -28.37 -8.04 -13.84
C GLY A 33 -28.38 -8.91 -12.59
N GLU A 34 -28.96 -10.11 -12.66
CA GLU A 34 -28.95 -11.08 -11.56
C GLU A 34 -27.51 -11.48 -11.18
N ARG A 35 -26.66 -11.80 -12.16
CA ARG A 35 -25.25 -12.15 -11.93
C ARG A 35 -24.44 -10.96 -11.39
N LEU A 36 -24.70 -9.75 -11.87
CA LEU A 36 -24.02 -8.54 -11.40
C LEU A 36 -24.48 -8.15 -9.99
N SER A 37 -25.75 -8.41 -9.64
CA SER A 37 -26.28 -8.15 -8.29
C SER A 37 -25.55 -8.94 -7.20
N GLU A 38 -24.99 -10.10 -7.52
CA GLU A 38 -24.21 -10.94 -6.59
C GLU A 38 -22.86 -10.33 -6.24
N GLN A 39 -22.35 -9.42 -7.08
CA GLN A 39 -21.11 -8.70 -6.85
C GLN A 39 -21.31 -7.42 -6.05
N ILE A 40 -22.57 -6.97 -5.89
CA ILE A 40 -22.89 -5.82 -5.06
C ILE A 40 -22.76 -6.23 -3.58
N PRO A 41 -21.96 -5.52 -2.78
CA PRO A 41 -21.73 -5.87 -1.39
C PRO A 41 -23.03 -5.86 -0.57
N ILE A 42 -23.14 -6.83 0.34
CA ILE A 42 -24.22 -6.88 1.32
C ILE A 42 -23.81 -5.99 2.50
N PRO A 43 -24.62 -5.00 2.91
CA PRO A 43 -24.28 -4.14 4.04
C PRO A 43 -24.20 -4.94 5.35
N ASN A 44 -23.18 -4.66 6.15
CA ASN A 44 -22.96 -5.28 7.46
C ASN A 44 -23.76 -4.60 8.57
N SER A 45 -24.29 -3.41 8.31
CA SER A 45 -25.16 -2.67 9.23
C SER A 45 -26.21 -1.85 8.48
N PRO A 46 -27.35 -1.51 9.11
CA PRO A 46 -28.36 -0.63 8.51
C PRO A 46 -27.85 0.80 8.20
N LYS A 47 -26.72 1.20 8.80
CA LYS A 47 -26.10 2.52 8.61
C LYS A 47 -25.04 2.52 7.49
N GLU A 48 -24.82 1.40 6.81
CA GLU A 48 -23.92 1.30 5.67
C GLU A 48 -24.64 1.68 4.38
N THR A 49 -24.06 2.60 3.61
CA THR A 49 -24.56 3.03 2.30
C THR A 49 -23.75 2.35 1.19
N ILE A 50 -24.43 1.65 0.29
CA ILE A 50 -23.81 1.09 -0.91
C ILE A 50 -23.77 2.17 -1.99
N LEU A 51 -22.57 2.44 -2.51
CA LEU A 51 -22.35 3.46 -3.53
C LEU A 51 -22.14 2.79 -4.90
N VAL A 52 -23.10 2.90 -5.80
CA VAL A 52 -23.09 2.24 -7.12
C VAL A 52 -22.62 3.24 -8.19
N PHE A 53 -21.58 2.88 -8.95
CA PHE A 53 -21.10 3.66 -10.09
C PHE A 53 -21.51 3.02 -11.41
N GLY A 54 -22.42 3.68 -12.12
CA GLY A 54 -23.03 3.23 -13.37
C GLY A 54 -24.39 2.56 -13.15
N PHE A 55 -25.46 3.17 -13.65
CA PHE A 55 -26.82 2.65 -13.52
C PHE A 55 -27.34 2.05 -14.83
N ALA A 56 -27.13 2.74 -15.95
CA ALA A 56 -27.73 2.46 -17.25
C ALA A 56 -29.26 2.29 -17.15
N LEU A 57 -29.76 1.05 -17.23
CA LEU A 57 -31.20 0.73 -17.11
C LEU A 57 -31.56 0.07 -15.76
N GLY A 58 -30.60 -0.09 -14.85
CA GLY A 58 -30.86 -0.51 -13.48
C GLY A 58 -31.05 -2.01 -13.23
N TYR A 59 -30.87 -2.89 -14.22
CA TYR A 59 -31.10 -4.35 -14.08
C TYR A 59 -30.39 -4.98 -12.87
N HIS A 60 -29.14 -4.58 -12.61
CA HIS A 60 -28.36 -5.08 -11.49
C HIS A 60 -28.85 -4.54 -10.13
N VAL A 61 -29.25 -3.26 -10.06
CA VAL A 61 -29.80 -2.64 -8.84
C VAL A 61 -31.17 -3.23 -8.50
N GLU A 62 -32.03 -3.39 -9.50
CA GLU A 62 -33.35 -4.00 -9.32
C GLU A 62 -33.24 -5.45 -8.82
N SER A 63 -32.37 -6.25 -9.46
CA SER A 63 -32.10 -7.62 -9.03
C SER A 63 -31.51 -7.70 -7.63
N TYR A 64 -30.66 -6.73 -7.26
CA TYR A 64 -30.09 -6.64 -5.92
C TYR A 64 -31.16 -6.35 -4.86
N LEU A 65 -32.02 -5.34 -5.09
CA LEU A 65 -33.10 -4.94 -4.19
C LEU A 65 -34.12 -6.07 -4.00
N LYS A 66 -34.52 -6.74 -5.09
CA LYS A 66 -35.45 -7.89 -5.04
C LYS A 66 -34.98 -9.02 -4.11
N LYS A 67 -33.66 -9.20 -3.96
CA LYS A 67 -33.06 -10.22 -3.10
C LYS A 67 -32.95 -9.79 -1.63
N ARG A 68 -33.15 -8.50 -1.28
CA ARG A 68 -32.98 -7.99 0.09
C ARG A 68 -34.28 -8.16 0.88
N LYS A 69 -34.16 -8.80 2.05
CA LYS A 69 -35.25 -8.92 3.03
C LYS A 69 -35.26 -7.78 4.06
N THR A 70 -34.19 -6.98 4.09
CA THR A 70 -34.00 -5.88 5.04
C THR A 70 -33.78 -4.58 4.28
N PRO A 71 -34.21 -3.43 4.84
CA PRO A 71 -33.89 -2.11 4.32
C PRO A 71 -32.41 -1.94 3.99
N VAL A 72 -32.12 -1.25 2.89
CA VAL A 72 -30.75 -0.92 2.46
C VAL A 72 -30.71 0.52 1.97
N ARG A 73 -29.53 1.13 2.08
CA ARG A 73 -29.23 2.47 1.57
C ARG A 73 -28.38 2.36 0.32
N ILE A 74 -28.87 2.90 -0.80
CA ILE A 74 -28.15 2.89 -2.07
C ILE A 74 -28.05 4.31 -2.60
N LEU A 75 -26.81 4.76 -2.82
CA LEU A 75 -26.52 5.97 -3.57
C LEU A 75 -25.97 5.57 -4.94
N ILE A 76 -26.62 6.01 -6.01
CA ILE A 76 -26.28 5.65 -7.39
C ILE A 76 -25.68 6.88 -8.08
N VAL A 77 -24.50 6.72 -8.68
CA VAL A 77 -23.88 7.73 -9.53
C VAL A 77 -23.92 7.22 -10.96
N GLU A 78 -24.74 7.82 -11.80
CA GLU A 78 -24.71 7.61 -13.25
C GLU A 78 -23.76 8.65 -13.86
N PRO A 79 -22.53 8.25 -14.24
CA PRO A 79 -21.49 9.23 -14.59
C PRO A 79 -21.79 10.00 -15.89
N ILE A 80 -22.71 9.51 -16.72
CA ILE A 80 -23.00 10.08 -18.04
C ILE A 80 -24.29 10.91 -17.97
N SER A 81 -24.15 12.24 -17.85
CA SER A 81 -25.29 13.16 -17.70
C SER A 81 -26.32 13.04 -18.83
N SER A 82 -25.88 12.77 -20.06
CA SER A 82 -26.76 12.64 -21.22
C SER A 82 -27.66 11.39 -21.20
N LEU A 83 -27.44 10.45 -20.27
CA LEU A 83 -28.34 9.30 -20.07
C LEU A 83 -29.58 9.64 -19.25
N LYS A 84 -29.61 10.79 -18.57
CA LYS A 84 -30.73 11.21 -17.73
C LYS A 84 -32.11 11.06 -18.39
N PRO A 85 -32.35 11.51 -19.65
CA PRO A 85 -33.67 11.40 -20.27
C PRO A 85 -34.18 9.96 -20.44
N ILE A 86 -33.28 8.98 -20.49
CA ILE A 86 -33.61 7.57 -20.64
C ILE A 86 -33.67 6.89 -19.27
N SER A 87 -32.59 6.98 -18.51
CA SER A 87 -32.39 6.25 -17.25
C SER A 87 -33.30 6.73 -16.12
N GLU A 88 -33.71 8.00 -16.11
CA GLU A 88 -34.62 8.55 -15.09
C GLU A 88 -35.95 7.78 -15.04
N THR A 89 -36.53 7.43 -16.19
CA THR A 89 -37.80 6.67 -16.23
C THR A 89 -37.65 5.29 -15.57
N PHE A 90 -36.53 4.60 -15.79
CA PHE A 90 -36.25 3.30 -15.16
C PHE A 90 -35.98 3.46 -13.67
N PHE A 91 -35.26 4.51 -13.27
CA PHE A 91 -35.01 4.84 -11.88
C PHE A 91 -36.30 5.13 -11.12
N GLN A 92 -37.22 5.94 -11.69
CA GLN A 92 -38.51 6.25 -11.07
C GLN A 92 -39.39 5.00 -10.90
N ARG A 93 -39.37 4.09 -11.87
CA ARG A 93 -40.05 2.79 -11.75
C ARG A 93 -39.47 1.97 -10.59
N LEU A 94 -38.14 1.90 -10.50
CA LEU A 94 -37.43 1.20 -9.44
C LEU A 94 -37.74 1.82 -8.07
N LEU A 95 -37.71 3.16 -7.94
CA LEU A 95 -38.08 3.84 -6.70
C LEU A 95 -39.50 3.49 -6.25
N ARG A 96 -40.48 3.54 -7.16
CA ARG A 96 -41.87 3.18 -6.81
C ARG A 96 -41.99 1.76 -6.30
N SER A 97 -41.29 0.81 -6.90
CA SER A 97 -41.39 -0.61 -6.54
C SER A 97 -40.68 -1.00 -5.24
N TYR A 98 -39.67 -0.23 -4.80
CA TYR A 98 -38.80 -0.65 -3.70
C TYR A 98 -38.76 0.32 -2.50
N SER A 99 -39.18 1.57 -2.65
CA SER A 99 -39.23 2.52 -1.52
C SER A 99 -40.24 2.10 -0.45
N GLU A 100 -41.35 1.47 -0.84
CA GLU A 100 -42.36 0.96 0.11
C GLU A 100 -41.83 -0.17 1.01
N ASN A 101 -40.77 -0.86 0.58
CA ASN A 101 -40.09 -1.90 1.37
C ASN A 101 -39.05 -1.32 2.36
N GLY A 102 -39.03 0.01 2.53
CA GLY A 102 -38.10 0.72 3.42
C GLY A 102 -36.70 0.92 2.85
N HIS A 103 -36.46 0.64 1.56
CA HIS A 103 -35.18 0.93 0.93
C HIS A 103 -35.02 2.44 0.69
N GLU A 104 -33.88 2.99 1.10
CA GLU A 104 -33.53 4.39 0.83
C GLU A 104 -32.62 4.44 -0.40
N ILE A 105 -33.10 5.03 -1.50
CA ILE A 105 -32.40 4.99 -2.78
C ILE A 105 -32.32 6.42 -3.34
N ARG A 106 -31.11 6.85 -3.69
CA ARG A 106 -30.83 8.16 -4.32
C ARG A 106 -30.01 7.96 -5.58
N MET A 107 -30.22 8.82 -6.57
CA MET A 107 -29.46 8.80 -7.82
C MET A 107 -28.98 10.19 -8.21
N ILE A 108 -27.76 10.27 -8.72
CA ILE A 108 -27.11 11.49 -9.20
C ILE A 108 -26.69 11.24 -10.65
N PHE A 109 -27.00 12.19 -11.52
CA PHE A 109 -26.61 12.17 -12.92
C PHE A 109 -25.43 13.10 -13.16
N GLY A 110 -24.39 12.56 -13.79
CA GLY A 110 -23.15 13.26 -14.11
C GLY A 110 -22.10 13.10 -13.02
N LEU A 111 -20.89 12.68 -13.42
CA LEU A 111 -19.76 12.62 -12.50
C LEU A 111 -19.37 14.02 -12.01
N GLU A 112 -19.34 15.03 -12.88
CA GLU A 112 -19.00 16.41 -12.47
C GLU A 112 -19.95 16.92 -11.39
N THR A 113 -21.26 16.75 -11.57
CA THR A 113 -22.27 17.14 -10.58
C THR A 113 -22.07 16.43 -9.25
N PHE A 114 -21.67 15.15 -9.25
CA PHE A 114 -21.32 14.45 -8.03
C PHE A 114 -20.07 15.04 -7.35
N LEU A 115 -19.06 15.44 -8.13
CA LEU A 115 -17.79 15.97 -7.64
C LEU A 115 -17.86 17.43 -7.18
N GLU A 116 -18.86 18.20 -7.60
CA GLU A 116 -19.09 19.60 -7.17
C GLU A 116 -19.29 19.74 -5.65
N LYS A 117 -19.65 18.66 -4.96
CA LYS A 117 -19.93 18.66 -3.52
C LYS A 117 -19.21 17.51 -2.82
N PRO A 118 -18.82 17.66 -1.54
CA PRO A 118 -18.22 16.56 -0.78
C PRO A 118 -19.19 15.38 -0.68
N LEU A 119 -18.65 14.16 -0.56
CA LEU A 119 -19.45 12.92 -0.50
C LEU A 119 -20.54 13.01 0.59
N THR A 120 -20.22 13.60 1.73
CA THR A 120 -21.14 13.77 2.88
C THR A 120 -22.43 14.51 2.53
N HIS A 121 -22.42 15.38 1.52
CA HIS A 121 -23.63 16.06 1.05
C HIS A 121 -24.65 15.09 0.44
N TRP A 122 -24.17 14.03 -0.20
CA TRP A 122 -25.01 13.09 -0.94
C TRP A 122 -25.51 11.92 -0.09
N LEU A 123 -24.77 11.59 0.97
CA LEU A 123 -25.07 10.47 1.86
C LEU A 123 -26.39 10.67 2.63
N PHE A 124 -26.96 9.54 3.04
CA PHE A 124 -28.11 9.53 3.94
C PHE A 124 -27.68 9.92 5.36
N GLU A 125 -28.60 10.51 6.13
CA GLU A 125 -28.32 10.88 7.52
C GLU A 125 -27.88 9.66 8.34
N ASN A 126 -26.92 9.88 9.24
CA ASN A 126 -26.34 8.84 10.10
C ASN A 126 -25.63 7.68 9.35
N THR A 127 -25.19 7.90 8.11
CA THR A 127 -24.35 6.92 7.39
C THR A 127 -23.01 6.76 8.12
N SER A 128 -22.69 5.53 8.57
CA SER A 128 -21.44 5.23 9.28
C SER A 128 -20.36 4.62 8.38
N GLN A 129 -20.76 4.04 7.26
CA GLN A 129 -19.85 3.38 6.32
C GLN A 129 -20.37 3.56 4.89
N VAL A 130 -19.45 3.66 3.94
CA VAL A 130 -19.74 3.67 2.51
C VAL A 130 -18.94 2.57 1.84
N THR A 131 -19.61 1.75 1.05
CA THR A 131 -18.96 0.66 0.30
C THR A 131 -19.24 0.82 -1.19
N PRO A 132 -18.20 1.11 -2.00
CA PRO A 132 -18.38 1.33 -3.43
C PRO A 132 -18.51 0.01 -4.21
N PHE A 133 -19.34 0.05 -5.24
CA PHE A 133 -19.50 -0.97 -6.26
C PHE A 133 -19.40 -0.31 -7.64
N LEU A 134 -18.43 -0.74 -8.44
CA LEU A 134 -18.26 -0.24 -9.81
C LEU A 134 -18.88 -1.23 -10.80
N HIS A 135 -19.79 -0.74 -11.64
CA HIS A 135 -20.39 -1.57 -12.66
C HIS A 135 -19.33 -1.99 -13.72
N PRO A 136 -19.10 -3.29 -13.98
CA PRO A 136 -17.99 -3.75 -14.83
C PRO A 136 -18.00 -3.23 -16.26
N VAL A 137 -19.18 -2.95 -16.82
CA VAL A 137 -19.30 -2.33 -18.15
C VAL A 137 -18.80 -0.89 -18.13
N TYR A 138 -19.12 -0.13 -17.08
CA TYR A 138 -18.66 1.25 -16.93
C TYR A 138 -17.17 1.33 -16.66
N SER A 139 -16.63 0.44 -15.81
CA SER A 139 -15.18 0.38 -15.54
C SER A 139 -14.36 0.09 -16.79
N ARG A 140 -14.85 -0.79 -17.68
CA ARG A 140 -14.15 -1.13 -18.93
C ARG A 140 -14.27 -0.04 -19.98
N LYS A 141 -15.45 0.57 -20.12
CA LYS A 141 -15.71 1.55 -21.18
C LYS A 141 -15.25 2.97 -20.82
N PHE A 142 -15.33 3.35 -19.55
CA PHE A 142 -15.01 4.69 -19.07
C PHE A 142 -13.97 4.62 -17.93
N PRO A 143 -12.75 4.11 -18.20
CA PRO A 143 -11.73 3.95 -17.17
C PRO A 143 -11.38 5.28 -16.49
N ASP A 144 -11.31 6.38 -17.24
CA ASP A 144 -10.99 7.71 -16.69
C ASP A 144 -12.06 8.20 -15.70
N LEU A 145 -13.35 8.03 -16.04
CA LEU A 145 -14.46 8.40 -15.15
C LEU A 145 -14.47 7.51 -13.90
N ALA A 146 -14.19 6.21 -14.06
CA ALA A 146 -14.10 5.28 -12.95
C ALA A 146 -12.92 5.61 -12.01
N LEU A 147 -11.76 5.99 -12.56
CA LEU A 147 -10.59 6.41 -11.79
C LEU A 147 -10.87 7.72 -11.03
N ARG A 148 -11.40 8.74 -11.70
CA ARG A 148 -11.78 10.02 -11.05
C ARG A 148 -12.80 9.83 -9.94
N PHE A 149 -13.79 8.96 -10.17
CA PHE A 149 -14.75 8.57 -9.14
C PHE A 149 -14.05 7.90 -7.96
N LEU A 150 -13.23 6.86 -8.19
CA LEU A 150 -12.47 6.20 -7.12
C LEU A 150 -11.53 7.16 -6.37
N ASP A 151 -10.90 8.10 -7.06
CA ASP A 151 -10.02 9.09 -6.45
C ASP A 151 -10.79 10.08 -5.58
N SER A 152 -12.00 10.48 -5.99
CA SER A 152 -12.90 11.27 -5.13
C SER A 152 -13.30 10.51 -3.87
N LEU A 153 -13.42 9.18 -3.98
CA LEU A 153 -13.60 8.33 -2.82
C LEU A 153 -12.32 8.18 -2.03
N LYS A 154 -11.11 8.25 -2.60
CA LYS A 154 -9.85 8.26 -1.82
C LYS A 154 -9.71 9.53 -0.98
N GLN A 155 -10.07 10.68 -1.55
CA GLN A 155 -10.10 11.96 -0.83
C GLN A 155 -11.11 11.94 0.33
N ASN A 156 -12.23 11.21 0.20
CA ASN A 156 -13.25 11.06 1.25
C ASN A 156 -13.10 9.79 2.13
N SER A 157 -12.41 8.75 1.67
CA SER A 157 -12.13 7.47 2.38
C SER A 157 -10.82 7.52 3.16
N GLN A 158 -10.00 8.55 2.94
CA GLN A 158 -9.09 9.07 3.96
C GLN A 158 -9.79 9.33 5.30
N THR A 159 -11.13 9.47 5.31
CA THR A 159 -11.95 9.74 6.50
C THR A 159 -12.70 8.54 7.10
N ILE A 160 -12.76 7.35 6.47
CA ILE A 160 -13.63 6.25 6.98
C ILE A 160 -12.96 4.87 7.07
N GLN A 161 -12.37 4.30 6.01
CA GLN A 161 -11.72 2.98 6.11
C GLN A 161 -10.24 3.07 6.50
N ASN A 162 -9.57 4.15 6.08
CA ASN A 162 -8.27 4.51 6.60
C ASN A 162 -8.33 4.92 8.07
N GLN A 163 -9.48 5.33 8.64
CA GLN A 163 -9.54 5.66 10.06
C GLN A 163 -9.13 4.47 10.94
N SER A 164 -9.56 3.23 10.69
CA SER A 164 -9.20 2.12 11.60
C SER A 164 -7.74 1.69 11.50
N ALA A 165 -7.22 1.49 10.28
CA ALA A 165 -5.82 1.13 10.03
C ALA A 165 -4.87 2.32 10.23
N LYS A 166 -5.20 3.53 9.77
CA LYS A 166 -4.42 4.74 10.12
C LYS A 166 -4.59 5.07 11.59
N THR A 167 -5.71 4.97 12.28
CA THR A 167 -5.75 5.23 13.74
C THR A 167 -4.95 4.17 14.51
N TYR A 168 -4.96 2.89 14.09
CA TYR A 168 -4.11 1.87 14.69
C TYR A 168 -2.61 2.10 14.41
N PHE A 169 -2.25 2.35 13.14
CA PHE A 169 -0.86 2.55 12.73
C PHE A 169 -0.34 3.95 13.03
N GLN A 170 -1.14 5.02 13.02
CA GLN A 170 -0.78 6.38 13.46
C GLN A 170 -0.40 6.34 14.93
N LYS A 171 -1.19 5.67 15.79
CA LYS A 171 -0.81 5.53 17.20
C LYS A 171 0.50 4.76 17.36
N ILE A 172 0.74 3.72 16.53
CA ILE A 172 2.01 2.99 16.53
C ILE A 172 3.15 3.86 15.99
N TRP A 173 2.96 4.58 14.89
CA TRP A 173 3.96 5.43 14.24
C TRP A 173 4.35 6.58 15.13
N VAL A 174 3.39 7.31 15.69
CA VAL A 174 3.66 8.40 16.63
C VAL A 174 4.34 7.88 17.89
N ARG A 175 3.83 6.79 18.49
CA ARG A 175 4.48 6.17 19.66
C ARG A 175 5.91 5.74 19.34
N ASN A 176 6.11 5.05 18.21
CA ASN A 176 7.42 4.57 17.81
C ASN A 176 8.35 5.76 17.53
N GLU A 177 7.88 6.80 16.86
CA GLU A 177 8.64 8.00 16.54
C GLU A 177 9.09 8.74 17.79
N ILE A 178 8.16 9.02 18.72
CA ILE A 178 8.49 9.60 20.03
C ILE A 178 9.51 8.72 20.76
N ARG A 179 9.25 7.41 20.89
CA ARG A 179 10.15 6.48 21.58
C ARG A 179 11.53 6.44 20.92
N ASN A 180 11.58 6.36 19.60
CA ASN A 180 12.81 6.16 18.85
C ASN A 180 13.64 7.44 18.89
N VAL A 181 13.02 8.63 18.78
CA VAL A 181 13.69 9.92 18.99
C VAL A 181 14.23 10.03 20.41
N LEU A 182 13.42 9.70 21.43
CA LEU A 182 13.86 9.73 22.82
C LEU A 182 15.00 8.75 23.10
N SER A 183 14.96 7.57 22.49
CA SER A 183 16.00 6.55 22.64
C SER A 183 17.38 7.01 22.15
N LEU A 184 17.44 8.01 21.26
CA LEU A 184 18.72 8.60 20.82
C LEU A 184 19.46 9.31 21.96
N PHE A 185 18.73 9.84 22.95
CA PHE A 185 19.30 10.52 24.10
C PHE A 185 19.64 9.57 25.26
N GLU A 186 18.97 8.42 25.32
CA GLU A 186 19.16 7.42 26.38
C GLU A 186 20.20 6.37 26.00
N ASN A 187 20.20 5.95 24.74
CA ASN A 187 21.11 4.96 24.20
C ASN A 187 22.07 5.66 23.23
N LEU A 188 23.37 5.66 23.56
CA LEU A 188 24.45 6.06 22.65
C LEU A 188 24.66 5.04 21.50
N ASN A 189 23.57 4.50 20.96
CA ASN A 189 23.62 3.67 19.77
C ASN A 189 24.18 4.53 18.63
N SER A 190 24.92 3.91 17.70
CA SER A 190 25.60 4.58 16.57
C SER A 190 24.64 5.07 15.49
N SER A 191 23.46 5.54 15.90
CA SER A 191 22.43 6.16 15.08
C SER A 191 22.94 7.44 14.45
N LYS A 192 22.65 7.63 13.17
CA LYS A 192 22.99 8.80 12.38
C LYS A 192 21.84 9.19 11.48
N ILE A 193 21.66 10.49 11.26
CA ILE A 193 20.69 11.01 10.30
C ILE A 193 21.32 10.99 8.91
N LEU A 194 20.62 10.43 7.93
CA LEU A 194 21.04 10.43 6.55
C LEU A 194 20.71 11.79 5.92
N SER A 195 21.73 12.64 5.79
CA SER A 195 21.56 14.01 5.29
C SER A 195 21.97 14.18 3.83
N GLY A 196 22.67 13.21 3.24
CA GLY A 196 23.01 13.24 1.81
C GLY A 196 24.14 12.30 1.42
N ALA A 197 24.77 12.61 0.28
CA ALA A 197 25.91 11.89 -0.27
C ALA A 197 27.04 12.85 -0.64
N LYS A 198 28.28 12.38 -0.55
CA LYS A 198 29.43 13.06 -1.15
C LYS A 198 29.25 13.14 -2.67
N LYS A 199 29.56 14.31 -3.22
CA LYS A 199 29.39 14.59 -4.66
C LYS A 199 30.06 13.50 -5.50
N ASN A 200 29.31 12.98 -6.47
CA ASN A 200 29.72 11.96 -7.45
C ASN A 200 30.18 10.61 -6.86
N PHE A 201 30.06 10.35 -5.56
CA PHE A 201 30.58 9.12 -4.97
C PHE A 201 29.87 7.87 -5.50
N PHE A 202 28.53 7.91 -5.60
CA PHE A 202 27.72 6.78 -6.01
C PHE A 202 27.40 6.73 -7.51
N GLN A 203 27.77 7.77 -8.28
CA GLN A 203 27.46 7.85 -9.71
C GLN A 203 28.07 6.70 -10.53
N ASP A 204 29.22 6.18 -10.10
CA ASP A 204 29.86 5.02 -10.72
C ASP A 204 29.64 3.72 -9.93
N GLN A 205 28.74 3.74 -8.94
CA GLN A 205 28.45 2.58 -8.09
C GLN A 205 27.11 1.97 -8.46
N THR A 206 26.99 0.67 -8.18
CA THR A 206 25.75 -0.09 -8.39
C THR A 206 25.15 -0.49 -7.07
N LEU A 207 23.84 -0.27 -6.92
CA LEU A 207 23.05 -0.77 -5.80
C LEU A 207 22.28 -2.02 -6.21
N LEU A 208 22.49 -3.15 -5.54
CA LEU A 208 21.62 -4.31 -5.62
C LEU A 208 20.63 -4.26 -4.45
N PHE A 209 19.34 -4.16 -4.75
CA PHE A 209 18.28 -4.39 -3.78
C PHE A 209 17.77 -5.83 -3.85
N THR A 210 17.65 -6.48 -2.70
CA THR A 210 17.04 -7.81 -2.60
C THR A 210 15.71 -7.79 -1.85
N GLY A 211 14.63 -8.09 -2.56
CA GLY A 211 13.36 -8.48 -1.96
C GLY A 211 13.38 -9.96 -1.56
N ALA A 212 12.28 -10.45 -1.02
CA ALA A 212 12.18 -11.82 -0.51
C ALA A 212 11.31 -12.74 -1.38
N SER A 213 11.17 -12.49 -2.69
CA SER A 213 10.49 -13.41 -3.60
C SER A 213 11.17 -14.79 -3.61
N PRO A 214 10.45 -15.90 -3.79
CA PRO A 214 11.04 -17.24 -3.90
C PRO A 214 12.15 -17.37 -4.95
N SER A 215 12.13 -16.54 -6.00
CA SER A 215 13.17 -16.51 -7.03
C SER A 215 14.56 -16.14 -6.50
N LEU A 216 14.65 -15.41 -5.37
CA LEU A 216 15.93 -15.05 -4.76
C LEU A 216 16.78 -16.30 -4.47
N GLU A 217 16.15 -17.43 -4.19
CA GLU A 217 16.85 -18.70 -3.96
C GLU A 217 17.67 -19.12 -5.19
N GLY A 218 17.13 -18.94 -6.41
CA GLY A 218 17.85 -19.24 -7.65
C GLY A 218 18.90 -18.20 -8.05
N GLU A 219 18.81 -17.00 -7.48
CA GLU A 219 19.74 -15.89 -7.75
C GLU A 219 20.94 -15.88 -6.78
N THR A 220 20.94 -16.77 -5.78
CA THR A 220 21.90 -16.76 -4.68
C THR A 220 23.33 -16.97 -5.16
N ASP A 221 23.55 -17.95 -6.04
CA ASP A 221 24.87 -18.22 -6.62
C ASP A 221 25.38 -17.02 -7.41
N TRP A 222 24.51 -16.39 -8.21
CA TRP A 222 24.88 -15.19 -8.97
C TRP A 222 25.28 -14.03 -8.05
N ILE A 223 24.56 -13.83 -6.94
CA ILE A 223 24.89 -12.77 -5.97
C ILE A 223 26.24 -13.05 -5.30
N LEU A 224 26.54 -14.31 -4.96
CA LEU A 224 27.82 -14.71 -4.37
C LEU A 224 28.99 -14.44 -5.31
N HIS A 225 28.90 -14.91 -6.56
CA HIS A 225 29.98 -14.73 -7.55
C HIS A 225 30.24 -13.26 -7.88
N ASN A 226 29.23 -12.40 -7.80
CA ASN A 226 29.32 -10.99 -8.18
C ASN A 226 29.36 -10.03 -6.98
N ARG A 227 29.50 -10.53 -5.74
CA ARG A 227 29.30 -9.77 -4.49
C ARG A 227 30.09 -8.48 -4.40
N ASN A 228 31.28 -8.45 -5.00
CA ASN A 228 32.21 -7.32 -4.97
C ASN A 228 31.93 -6.25 -6.05
N ARG A 229 30.87 -6.38 -6.85
CA ARG A 229 30.54 -5.45 -7.94
C ARG A 229 29.39 -4.50 -7.61
N PHE A 230 28.79 -4.60 -6.43
CA PHE A 230 27.66 -3.78 -6.02
C PHE A 230 27.57 -3.60 -4.49
N HIS A 231 26.93 -2.52 -4.07
CA HIS A 231 26.41 -2.36 -2.72
C HIS A 231 25.14 -3.21 -2.57
N LEU A 232 25.04 -4.03 -1.53
CA LEU A 232 23.91 -4.91 -1.28
C LEU A 232 23.01 -4.31 -0.19
N LEU A 233 21.84 -3.81 -0.61
CA LEU A 233 20.74 -3.39 0.24
C LEU A 233 19.73 -4.54 0.37
N ALA A 234 19.74 -5.23 1.51
CA ALA A 234 18.79 -6.30 1.78
C ALA A 234 17.50 -5.75 2.39
N SER A 235 16.35 -6.26 1.97
CA SER A 235 15.15 -6.13 2.80
C SER A 235 15.31 -6.90 4.11
N ASP A 236 14.68 -6.42 5.18
CA ASP A 236 14.55 -7.18 6.43
C ASP A 236 14.00 -8.60 6.19
N THR A 237 13.12 -8.75 5.21
CA THR A 237 12.46 -10.00 4.88
C THR A 237 13.41 -10.97 4.18
N SER A 238 14.27 -10.51 3.28
CA SER A 238 15.26 -11.36 2.59
C SER A 238 16.48 -11.68 3.45
N LEU A 239 16.71 -10.92 4.53
CA LEU A 239 17.89 -11.01 5.39
C LEU A 239 18.18 -12.45 5.84
N GLY A 240 17.17 -13.16 6.35
CA GLY A 240 17.35 -14.52 6.87
C GLY A 240 17.85 -15.51 5.80
N TRP A 241 17.38 -15.38 4.56
CA TRP A 241 17.85 -16.20 3.44
C TRP A 241 19.31 -15.89 3.09
N LEU A 242 19.63 -14.60 2.90
CA LEU A 242 20.97 -14.15 2.53
C LEU A 242 22.02 -14.60 3.55
N ILE A 243 21.78 -14.35 4.84
CA ILE A 243 22.69 -14.77 5.91
C ILE A 243 22.85 -16.29 5.93
N SER A 244 21.75 -17.05 5.80
CA SER A 244 21.82 -18.53 5.77
C SER A 244 22.55 -19.08 4.54
N SER A 245 22.68 -18.27 3.50
CA SER A 245 23.40 -18.60 2.26
C SER A 245 24.82 -18.04 2.22
N GLY A 246 25.34 -17.50 3.34
CA GLY A 246 26.68 -16.94 3.42
C GLY A 246 26.84 -15.54 2.79
N ILE A 247 25.73 -14.87 2.45
CA ILE A 247 25.75 -13.52 1.87
C ILE A 247 25.49 -12.48 2.96
N LEU A 248 26.51 -11.68 3.28
CA LEU A 248 26.38 -10.55 4.19
C LEU A 248 25.96 -9.29 3.42
N PRO A 249 24.84 -8.63 3.77
CA PRO A 249 24.45 -7.35 3.18
C PRO A 249 25.34 -6.20 3.68
N ASP A 250 25.48 -5.16 2.85
CA ASP A 250 26.14 -3.92 3.26
C ASP A 250 25.20 -3.04 4.10
N LEU A 251 23.89 -3.19 3.88
CA LEU A 251 22.86 -2.44 4.55
C LEU A 251 21.55 -3.24 4.58
N VAL A 252 20.79 -3.12 5.67
CA VAL A 252 19.44 -3.70 5.76
C VAL A 252 18.40 -2.59 5.76
N LEU A 253 17.44 -2.64 4.85
CA LEU A 253 16.28 -1.76 4.81
C LEU A 253 15.12 -2.38 5.58
N SER A 254 14.61 -1.65 6.57
CA SER A 254 13.43 -2.03 7.34
C SER A 254 12.50 -0.82 7.48
N ILE A 255 11.25 -0.97 7.06
CA ILE A 255 10.26 0.13 7.09
C ILE A 255 9.06 -0.17 7.99
N ASP A 256 8.81 -1.43 8.32
CA ASP A 256 7.65 -1.84 9.10
C ASP A 256 7.72 -1.36 10.54
N SER A 257 6.57 -0.94 11.06
CA SER A 257 6.43 -0.39 12.41
C SER A 257 5.92 -1.41 13.43
N SER A 258 5.55 -2.59 12.95
CA SER A 258 4.94 -3.64 13.75
C SER A 258 5.98 -4.42 14.57
N ARG A 259 5.50 -5.20 15.54
CA ARG A 259 6.36 -6.16 16.26
C ARG A 259 6.78 -7.34 15.38
N GLY A 260 6.14 -7.54 14.22
CA GLY A 260 6.50 -8.59 13.27
C GLY A 260 7.96 -8.50 12.80
N THR A 261 8.51 -7.27 12.74
CA THR A 261 9.91 -6.98 12.42
C THR A 261 10.90 -7.76 13.29
N LEU A 262 10.56 -8.09 14.54
CA LEU A 262 11.37 -8.93 15.43
C LEU A 262 11.77 -10.25 14.78
N PHE A 263 10.82 -10.90 14.09
CA PHE A 263 11.04 -12.21 13.49
C PHE A 263 11.97 -12.17 12.28
N HIS A 264 12.16 -11.00 11.66
CA HIS A 264 13.05 -10.84 10.52
C HIS A 264 14.53 -10.73 10.93
N PHE A 265 14.80 -10.10 12.08
CA PHE A 265 16.17 -9.87 12.55
C PHE A 265 16.71 -10.98 13.45
N ARG A 266 15.94 -11.52 14.41
CA ARG A 266 16.31 -12.70 15.25
C ARG A 266 17.76 -12.75 15.77
N ASN A 267 18.41 -11.61 15.98
CA ASN A 267 19.85 -11.48 16.29
C ASN A 267 20.79 -12.20 15.29
N ILE A 268 20.36 -12.39 14.04
CA ILE A 268 21.17 -13.00 12.96
C ILE A 268 22.04 -11.97 12.25
N LEU A 269 21.73 -10.67 12.42
CA LEU A 269 22.46 -9.58 11.77
C LEU A 269 23.73 -9.26 12.57
N PRO A 270 24.93 -9.31 11.95
CA PRO A 270 26.15 -8.92 12.64
C PRO A 270 26.08 -7.46 13.14
N PRO A 271 26.59 -7.14 14.35
CA PRO A 271 26.37 -5.84 14.99
C PRO A 271 26.89 -4.62 14.22
N ASN A 272 27.81 -4.80 13.28
CA ASN A 272 28.40 -3.73 12.47
C ASN A 272 27.58 -3.40 11.21
N VAL A 273 26.64 -4.26 10.80
CA VAL A 273 25.82 -3.99 9.61
C VAL A 273 24.76 -2.94 9.96
N PRO A 274 24.71 -1.80 9.25
CA PRO A 274 23.75 -0.76 9.55
C PRO A 274 22.34 -1.12 9.08
N ILE A 275 21.35 -0.54 9.76
CA ILE A 275 19.93 -0.65 9.44
C ILE A 275 19.44 0.71 8.96
N LEU A 276 19.02 0.79 7.69
CA LEU A 276 18.33 1.92 7.10
C LEU A 276 16.85 1.86 7.51
N THR A 277 16.39 2.86 8.26
CA THR A 277 15.02 2.94 8.80
C THR A 277 14.61 4.40 8.96
N TRP A 278 13.37 4.63 9.40
CA TRP A 278 12.80 5.93 9.76
C TRP A 278 12.35 5.91 11.22
N PHE A 279 11.99 7.07 11.79
CA PHE A 279 11.59 7.14 13.21
C PHE A 279 10.27 6.42 13.50
N GLY A 280 9.33 6.36 12.56
CA GLY A 280 8.10 5.56 12.71
C GLY A 280 8.31 4.05 12.61
N GLY A 281 9.52 3.58 12.27
CA GLY A 281 9.86 2.16 12.19
C GLY A 281 9.75 1.43 13.53
N SER A 282 9.81 0.09 13.51
CA SER A 282 9.66 -0.72 14.72
C SER A 282 10.70 -0.34 15.78
N SER A 283 10.25 0.02 17.00
CA SER A 283 11.18 0.41 18.08
C SER A 283 12.15 -0.68 18.50
N TYR A 284 11.82 -1.96 18.23
CA TYR A 284 12.75 -3.07 18.42
C TYR A 284 14.06 -2.86 17.63
N LEU A 285 13.99 -2.25 16.44
CA LEU A 285 15.19 -1.94 15.68
C LEU A 285 16.12 -1.06 16.51
N PHE A 286 15.61 0.00 17.11
CA PHE A 286 16.40 0.96 17.90
C PHE A 286 16.99 0.34 19.18
N ASP A 287 16.45 -0.78 19.65
CA ASP A 287 17.01 -1.56 20.76
C ASP A 287 18.19 -2.48 20.29
N LEU A 288 18.32 -2.75 18.98
CA LEU A 288 19.44 -3.55 18.44
C LEU A 288 20.77 -2.76 18.47
N PRO A 289 21.91 -3.43 18.72
CA PRO A 289 23.23 -2.77 18.77
C PRO A 289 23.71 -2.22 17.42
N ASN A 290 23.05 -2.62 16.33
CA ASN A 290 23.38 -2.22 14.97
C ASN A 290 23.29 -0.69 14.79
N PRO A 291 24.19 -0.08 14.00
CA PRO A 291 24.06 1.32 13.63
C PRO A 291 22.72 1.57 12.92
N LYS A 292 22.07 2.69 13.22
CA LYS A 292 20.85 3.12 12.53
C LYS A 292 21.19 4.25 11.59
N TRP A 293 20.85 4.11 10.32
CA TRP A 293 20.87 5.22 9.37
C TRP A 293 19.43 5.65 9.15
N ILE A 294 19.10 6.83 9.63
CA ILE A 294 17.73 7.29 9.75
C ILE A 294 17.43 8.25 8.60
N TYR A 295 16.45 7.90 7.76
CA TYR A 295 15.93 8.80 6.73
C TYR A 295 14.61 9.42 7.19
N PHE A 296 14.27 10.58 6.62
CA PHE A 296 12.96 11.21 6.85
C PHE A 296 11.94 10.71 5.83
N SER A 297 10.79 10.26 6.30
CA SER A 297 9.67 9.85 5.46
C SER A 297 8.73 11.01 5.15
N THR A 298 7.68 10.72 4.38
CA THR A 298 6.56 11.65 4.17
C THR A 298 5.60 11.74 5.37
N HIS A 299 5.92 11.11 6.51
CA HIS A 299 5.10 11.24 7.72
C HIS A 299 5.19 12.67 8.30
N PRO A 300 4.08 13.26 8.78
CA PRO A 300 4.08 14.66 9.23
C PRO A 300 5.12 14.95 10.33
N LEU A 301 5.25 14.09 11.33
CA LEU A 301 6.20 14.30 12.42
C LEU A 301 7.66 14.24 11.94
N ASP A 302 8.00 13.30 11.04
CA ASP A 302 9.31 13.24 10.39
C ASP A 302 9.60 14.54 9.62
N GLN A 303 8.62 15.04 8.87
CA GLN A 303 8.75 16.29 8.11
C GLN A 303 8.95 17.51 9.03
N THR A 304 8.25 17.55 10.17
CA THR A 304 8.45 18.58 11.18
C THR A 304 9.84 18.48 11.79
N LEU A 305 10.24 17.31 12.25
CA LEU A 305 11.55 17.07 12.88
C LEU A 305 12.68 17.47 11.93
N ARG A 306 12.58 17.04 10.67
CA ARG A 306 13.47 17.46 9.59
C ARG A 306 13.50 18.97 9.45
N SER A 307 12.36 19.63 9.32
CA SER A 307 12.29 21.08 9.10
C SER A 307 12.87 21.88 10.28
N LEU A 308 12.75 21.37 11.51
CA LEU A 308 13.28 22.00 12.71
C LEU A 308 14.79 21.82 12.90
N PHE A 309 15.33 20.64 12.56
CA PHE A 309 16.69 20.25 12.97
C PHE A 309 17.62 19.84 11.82
N PHE A 310 17.07 19.40 10.68
CA PHE A 310 17.81 18.90 9.52
C PHE A 310 17.19 19.37 8.19
N PRO A 311 17.11 20.69 7.93
CA PRO A 311 16.40 21.24 6.77
C PRO A 311 16.97 20.76 5.42
N GLU A 312 18.25 20.37 5.39
CA GLU A 312 18.94 19.88 4.19
C GLU A 312 18.80 18.36 3.98
N ALA A 313 18.33 17.61 4.99
CA ALA A 313 18.20 16.16 4.84
C ALA A 313 17.10 15.82 3.80
N PRO A 314 17.25 14.76 3.00
CA PRO A 314 16.23 14.37 2.02
C PRO A 314 14.99 13.76 2.67
N ILE A 315 13.84 13.94 2.03
CA ILE A 315 12.61 13.18 2.33
C ILE A 315 12.50 12.06 1.32
N PHE A 316 12.37 10.82 1.79
CA PHE A 316 12.20 9.66 0.93
C PHE A 316 10.72 9.39 0.71
N GLU A 317 10.29 9.54 -0.54
CA GLU A 317 8.95 9.17 -0.98
C GLU A 317 8.85 7.65 -1.21
N ASN A 318 7.67 7.07 -1.00
CA ASN A 318 7.42 5.66 -1.32
C ASN A 318 6.10 5.46 -2.08
N PRO A 319 6.05 5.82 -3.37
CA PRO A 319 4.83 5.66 -4.17
C PRO A 319 4.42 4.19 -4.33
N SER A 320 5.36 3.25 -4.25
CA SER A 320 5.10 1.81 -4.39
C SER A 320 4.48 1.15 -3.15
N LEU A 321 4.49 1.86 -2.01
CA LEU A 321 4.01 1.40 -0.71
C LEU A 321 4.65 0.07 -0.24
N ASN A 322 5.88 -0.21 -0.69
CA ASN A 322 6.66 -1.37 -0.26
C ASN A 322 8.16 -1.01 -0.15
N MET A 323 9.00 -1.94 0.29
CA MET A 323 10.44 -1.68 0.50
C MET A 323 11.21 -1.35 -0.77
N ALA A 324 10.81 -1.88 -1.93
CA ALA A 324 11.50 -1.59 -3.19
C ALA A 324 11.39 -0.10 -3.55
N GLY A 325 10.25 0.56 -3.26
CA GLY A 325 10.12 2.00 -3.48
C GLY A 325 11.03 2.84 -2.61
N ILE A 326 11.22 2.49 -1.34
CA ILE A 326 12.22 3.18 -0.48
C ILE A 326 13.64 2.89 -0.97
N ALA A 327 13.93 1.68 -1.45
CA ALA A 327 15.22 1.38 -2.06
C ALA A 327 15.49 2.23 -3.31
N VAL A 328 14.47 2.46 -4.16
CA VAL A 328 14.56 3.39 -5.30
C VAL A 328 14.83 4.81 -4.83
N SER A 329 14.10 5.30 -3.83
CA SER A 329 14.30 6.64 -3.29
C SER A 329 15.69 6.81 -2.70
N PHE A 330 16.18 5.82 -1.95
CA PHE A 330 17.56 5.78 -1.46
C PHE A 330 18.58 5.85 -2.60
N ALA A 331 18.41 5.04 -3.64
CA ALA A 331 19.29 5.05 -4.81
C ALA A 331 19.31 6.43 -5.51
N LYS A 332 18.13 7.03 -5.71
CA LYS A 332 17.96 8.34 -6.36
C LYS A 332 18.60 9.46 -5.54
N HIS A 333 18.31 9.54 -4.23
CA HIS A 333 18.85 10.61 -3.38
C HIS A 333 20.37 10.55 -3.24
N LEU A 334 20.95 9.36 -3.31
CA LEU A 334 22.40 9.19 -3.29
C LEU A 334 23.04 9.29 -4.69
N SER A 335 22.23 9.41 -5.75
CA SER A 335 22.69 9.46 -7.15
C SER A 335 23.48 8.21 -7.58
N TYR A 336 22.97 7.02 -7.26
CA TYR A 336 23.53 5.77 -7.79
C TYR A 336 23.46 5.73 -9.31
N GLY A 337 24.55 5.35 -9.97
CA GLY A 337 24.57 5.20 -11.44
C GLY A 337 23.69 4.07 -11.95
N ARG A 338 23.59 2.98 -11.16
CA ARG A 338 22.79 1.81 -11.51
C ARG A 338 22.13 1.19 -10.29
N MET A 339 20.93 0.65 -10.49
CA MET A 339 20.23 -0.15 -9.51
C MET A 339 19.79 -1.47 -10.13
N ILE A 340 20.06 -2.58 -9.43
CA ILE A 340 19.65 -3.93 -9.79
C ILE A 340 18.65 -4.41 -8.76
N PHE A 341 17.65 -5.16 -9.22
CA PHE A 341 16.64 -5.77 -8.38
C PHE A 341 16.73 -7.29 -8.48
N LYS A 342 16.76 -7.98 -7.34
CA LYS A 342 16.64 -9.43 -7.25
C LYS A 342 15.61 -9.81 -6.19
N GLY A 343 14.86 -10.88 -6.40
CA GLY A 343 13.84 -11.31 -5.44
C GLY A 343 12.65 -10.35 -5.30
N VAL A 344 12.28 -9.61 -6.35
CA VAL A 344 11.12 -8.68 -6.35
C VAL A 344 10.12 -8.93 -7.49
N ASP A 345 10.26 -10.04 -8.19
CA ASP A 345 9.45 -10.42 -9.37
C ASP A 345 8.02 -10.89 -9.03
N PHE A 346 7.59 -10.81 -7.78
CA PHE A 346 6.27 -11.28 -7.31
C PHE A 346 5.97 -12.75 -7.66
N GLN A 347 6.98 -13.52 -8.08
CA GLN A 347 6.81 -14.92 -8.42
C GLN A 347 6.42 -15.73 -7.21
N ARG A 348 5.76 -16.85 -7.47
CA ARG A 348 5.36 -17.80 -6.44
C ARG A 348 5.68 -19.20 -6.90
N SER A 349 6.47 -19.91 -6.08
CA SER A 349 6.93 -21.26 -6.39
C SER A 349 6.52 -22.24 -5.29
N GLY A 350 5.78 -23.29 -5.64
CA GLY A 350 5.44 -24.38 -4.72
C GLY A 350 4.65 -23.94 -3.48
N GLY A 351 3.69 -23.01 -3.63
CA GLY A 351 2.93 -22.51 -2.47
C GLY A 351 3.66 -21.42 -1.67
N ARG A 352 4.90 -21.07 -2.02
CA ARG A 352 5.67 -20.01 -1.34
C ARG A 352 5.34 -18.63 -1.89
N THR A 353 5.09 -17.70 -0.97
CA THR A 353 5.00 -16.25 -1.28
C THR A 353 6.32 -15.52 -1.07
N HIS A 354 7.25 -16.13 -0.33
CA HIS A 354 8.57 -15.58 -0.05
C HIS A 354 9.61 -16.71 -0.08
N CYS A 355 10.90 -16.37 -0.20
CA CYS A 355 11.99 -17.32 -0.04
C CYS A 355 11.99 -17.95 1.36
N ARG A 356 12.72 -19.05 1.50
CA ARG A 356 12.93 -19.73 2.78
C ARG A 356 13.68 -18.86 3.78
N SER A 357 13.67 -19.25 5.05
CA SER A 357 14.41 -18.59 6.14
C SER A 357 13.96 -17.16 6.47
N THR A 358 12.83 -16.70 5.93
CA THR A 358 12.25 -15.39 6.25
C THR A 358 11.70 -15.35 7.68
N GLY A 359 11.50 -14.14 8.21
CA GLY A 359 10.87 -13.96 9.53
C GLY A 359 9.47 -14.54 9.62
N TYR A 360 8.76 -14.64 8.50
CA TYR A 360 7.46 -15.29 8.49
C TYR A 360 7.52 -16.81 8.76
N GLU A 361 8.53 -17.50 8.24
CA GLU A 361 8.74 -18.91 8.61
C GLU A 361 9.16 -19.04 10.07
N ALA A 362 9.95 -18.10 10.58
CA ALA A 362 10.32 -18.08 11.98
C ALA A 362 9.10 -17.92 12.90
N PHE A 363 8.17 -17.04 12.55
CA PHE A 363 6.90 -16.88 13.26
C PHE A 363 6.05 -18.15 13.21
N ASP A 364 5.89 -18.75 12.03
CA ASP A 364 5.08 -19.96 11.86
C ASP A 364 5.65 -21.16 12.60
N ARG A 365 6.98 -21.25 12.75
CA ARG A 365 7.65 -22.34 13.48
C ARG A 365 7.11 -22.51 14.90
N VAL A 366 6.71 -21.41 15.55
CA VAL A 366 6.12 -21.43 16.91
C VAL A 366 4.74 -22.11 16.91
N GLN A 367 4.04 -22.13 15.77
CA GLN A 367 2.70 -22.70 15.64
C GLN A 367 2.70 -24.14 15.09
N LEU A 368 3.87 -24.73 14.85
CA LEU A 368 3.97 -26.08 14.31
C LEU A 368 3.54 -27.12 15.34
N SER A 369 2.85 -28.15 14.86
CA SER A 369 2.51 -29.32 15.66
C SER A 369 2.52 -30.56 14.76
N ARG A 370 2.39 -31.76 15.37
CA ARG A 370 2.24 -33.00 14.60
C ARG A 370 1.09 -32.95 13.58
N LYS A 371 0.05 -32.12 13.81
CA LYS A 371 -1.11 -31.95 12.91
C LYS A 371 -1.04 -30.71 12.02
N LYS A 372 -0.07 -29.81 12.25
CA LYS A 372 0.06 -28.51 11.56
C LYS A 372 1.52 -28.33 11.11
N SER A 373 1.81 -28.74 9.88
CA SER A 373 3.12 -28.58 9.24
C SER A 373 3.29 -27.20 8.62
N LEU A 374 4.54 -26.78 8.38
CA LEU A 374 4.83 -25.52 7.69
C LEU A 374 4.22 -25.49 6.28
N PHE A 375 4.23 -26.65 5.60
CA PHE A 375 3.56 -26.82 4.31
C PHE A 375 2.07 -26.50 4.38
N ARG A 376 1.38 -26.98 5.42
CA ARG A 376 -0.04 -26.71 5.63
C ARG A 376 -0.32 -25.23 5.96
N ILE A 377 0.57 -24.56 6.69
CA ILE A 377 0.38 -23.16 7.08
C ILE A 377 0.66 -22.21 5.92
N ARG A 378 1.78 -22.43 5.22
CA ARG A 378 2.39 -21.43 4.34
C ARG A 378 2.44 -21.83 2.88
N TYR A 379 2.51 -23.13 2.57
CA TYR A 379 2.77 -23.62 1.21
C TYR A 379 1.52 -24.18 0.52
N GLN A 380 0.33 -23.68 0.88
CA GLN A 380 -0.93 -24.04 0.22
C GLN A 380 -1.32 -23.02 -0.85
N LYS A 381 -1.73 -23.51 -2.03
CA LYS A 381 -2.37 -22.68 -3.06
C LYS A 381 -3.77 -22.31 -2.58
N SER A 382 -4.08 -21.02 -2.48
CA SER A 382 -5.43 -20.53 -2.18
C SER A 382 -6.02 -19.83 -3.41
N ASN A 383 -7.34 -19.65 -3.49
CA ASN A 383 -7.99 -18.99 -4.65
C ASN A 383 -7.48 -17.55 -4.92
N SER A 384 -6.86 -16.89 -3.92
CA SER A 384 -6.19 -15.59 -4.11
C SER A 384 -4.86 -15.69 -4.85
N TRP A 385 -4.30 -16.90 -5.00
CA TRP A 385 -3.12 -17.17 -5.81
C TRP A 385 -3.39 -17.00 -7.30
N GLU A 386 -4.47 -17.59 -7.80
CA GLU A 386 -4.79 -17.59 -9.24
C GLU A 386 -4.97 -16.17 -9.78
N ARG A 387 -5.63 -15.29 -9.02
CA ARG A 387 -5.84 -13.89 -9.41
C ARG A 387 -4.57 -13.02 -9.44
N ARG A 388 -3.51 -13.41 -8.72
CA ARG A 388 -2.24 -12.65 -8.70
C ARG A 388 -1.25 -13.13 -9.74
N PHE A 389 -1.30 -14.42 -10.10
CA PHE A 389 -0.49 -14.97 -11.18
C PHE A 389 -0.85 -14.33 -12.52
N SER A 390 -2.15 -14.09 -12.77
CA SER A 390 -2.61 -13.38 -13.97
C SER A 390 -2.07 -11.94 -14.07
N ILE A 391 -1.82 -11.26 -12.94
CA ILE A 391 -1.23 -9.91 -12.96
C ILE A 391 0.25 -10.00 -13.36
N LEU A 392 0.98 -10.98 -12.84
CA LEU A 392 2.38 -11.18 -13.20
C LEU A 392 2.54 -11.53 -14.68
N GLU A 393 1.71 -12.45 -15.21
CA GLU A 393 1.69 -12.80 -16.63
C GLU A 393 1.36 -11.59 -17.52
N ILE A 394 0.46 -10.71 -17.07
CA ILE A 394 0.18 -9.44 -17.76
C ILE A 394 1.41 -8.54 -17.74
N LEU A 395 2.08 -8.37 -16.58
CA LEU A 395 3.29 -7.55 -16.47
C LEU A 395 4.43 -8.09 -17.35
N GLU A 396 4.63 -9.40 -17.41
CA GLU A 396 5.64 -10.03 -18.27
C GLU A 396 5.33 -9.83 -19.76
N ARG A 397 4.05 -9.93 -20.16
CA ARG A 397 3.62 -9.71 -21.54
C ARG A 397 3.72 -8.25 -21.97
N GLU A 398 3.39 -7.33 -21.07
CA GLU A 398 3.30 -5.89 -21.35
C GLU A 398 4.62 -5.15 -21.10
N SER A 399 5.65 -5.79 -20.52
CA SER A 399 6.93 -5.13 -20.25
C SER A 399 7.85 -5.18 -21.48
N PRO A 400 8.11 -4.04 -22.17
CA PRO A 400 8.92 -3.99 -23.39
C PRO A 400 10.42 -4.20 -23.13
N GLU A 401 10.85 -4.17 -21.87
CA GLU A 401 12.23 -4.37 -21.45
C GLU A 401 12.44 -5.82 -21.01
N LEU A 402 12.47 -6.73 -21.98
CA LEU A 402 13.11 -8.03 -21.77
C LEU A 402 14.55 -7.78 -21.31
N PHE A 403 14.81 -8.11 -20.04
CA PHE A 403 16.12 -8.06 -19.39
C PHE A 403 17.19 -8.58 -20.37
N ARG A 404 18.03 -7.67 -20.88
CA ARG A 404 19.19 -8.03 -21.69
C ARG A 404 20.15 -8.90 -20.85
N SER A 405 21.14 -9.48 -21.53
CA SER A 405 22.24 -10.29 -20.99
C SER A 405 22.78 -9.78 -19.64
N ASP A 406 23.37 -10.71 -18.86
CA ASP A 406 23.91 -10.51 -17.51
C ASP A 406 24.20 -9.03 -17.16
N PRO A 407 23.38 -8.36 -16.33
CA PRO A 407 23.49 -6.92 -16.06
C PRO A 407 24.82 -6.52 -15.39
N VAL A 408 25.62 -7.53 -15.02
CA VAL A 408 26.96 -7.38 -14.47
C VAL A 408 28.06 -7.36 -15.54
N SER A 409 27.81 -7.80 -16.78
CA SER A 409 28.81 -7.69 -17.87
C SER A 409 29.23 -6.25 -18.13
N ASP A 410 28.31 -5.31 -17.91
CA ASP A 410 28.51 -3.88 -18.12
C ASP A 410 28.97 -3.17 -16.84
N LEU A 411 29.34 -3.91 -15.79
CA LEU A 411 29.98 -3.36 -14.61
C LEU A 411 31.49 -3.45 -14.79
N SER A 412 32.16 -2.31 -14.68
CA SER A 412 33.62 -2.28 -14.64
C SER A 412 34.13 -3.03 -13.41
N ASP A 413 35.31 -3.66 -13.52
CA ASP A 413 36.03 -4.31 -12.40
C ASP A 413 36.59 -3.28 -11.40
N VAL A 414 35.85 -2.20 -11.15
CA VAL A 414 36.21 -1.18 -10.18
C VAL A 414 35.93 -1.72 -8.79
N GLU A 415 36.89 -1.55 -7.89
CA GLU A 415 36.73 -1.90 -6.48
C GLU A 415 35.50 -1.21 -5.90
N LYS A 416 34.56 -2.01 -5.42
CA LYS A 416 33.35 -1.55 -4.74
C LYS A 416 33.76 -0.75 -3.51
N LYS A 417 33.35 0.52 -3.49
CA LYS A 417 33.66 1.44 -2.39
C LYS A 417 32.79 1.10 -1.17
N ASP A 418 33.25 1.46 0.03
CA ASP A 418 32.41 1.32 1.22
C ASP A 418 31.22 2.30 1.18
N VAL A 419 30.00 1.81 1.45
CA VAL A 419 28.77 2.62 1.40
C VAL A 419 28.88 3.81 2.35
N ARG A 420 29.33 3.57 3.58
CA ARG A 420 29.39 4.59 4.65
C ARG A 420 30.31 5.75 4.26
N SER A 421 31.40 5.46 3.58
CA SER A 421 32.40 6.44 3.12
C SER A 421 31.82 7.48 2.15
N GLY A 422 30.74 7.15 1.45
CA GLY A 422 30.02 8.04 0.54
C GLY A 422 28.90 8.85 1.17
N LEU A 423 28.44 8.50 2.38
CA LEU A 423 27.29 9.15 3.01
C LEU A 423 27.70 10.42 3.76
N ILE A 424 26.78 11.39 3.77
CA ILE A 424 26.79 12.53 4.69
C ILE A 424 25.82 12.16 5.81
N LEU A 425 26.38 11.95 7.00
CA LEU A 425 25.68 11.46 8.16
C LEU A 425 25.78 12.51 9.27
N ASP A 426 24.63 13.08 9.65
CA ASP A 426 24.56 14.05 10.74
C ASP A 426 24.35 13.37 12.09
N ASP A 427 24.76 14.07 13.14
CA ASP A 427 24.51 13.63 14.50
C ASP A 427 23.06 13.86 14.89
N PRO A 428 22.31 12.81 15.30
CA PRO A 428 20.93 12.97 15.74
C PRO A 428 20.80 13.84 17.00
N LEU A 429 21.87 14.03 17.78
CA LEU A 429 21.86 14.89 18.97
C LEU A 429 21.72 16.40 18.65
N ARG A 430 21.67 16.79 17.37
CA ARG A 430 21.20 18.13 16.97
C ARG A 430 19.72 18.37 17.28
N ILE A 431 18.95 17.29 17.50
CA ILE A 431 17.56 17.40 17.96
C ILE A 431 17.59 17.95 19.38
N ASP A 432 17.05 19.16 19.55
CA ASP A 432 16.85 19.72 20.89
C ASP A 432 15.70 19.00 21.58
N ARG A 433 16.04 18.25 22.64
CA ARG A 433 15.09 17.44 23.40
C ARG A 433 13.96 18.28 24.00
N GLN A 434 14.27 19.44 24.57
CA GLN A 434 13.26 20.31 25.20
C GLN A 434 12.33 20.90 24.14
N ARG A 435 12.88 21.40 23.04
CA ARG A 435 12.12 21.94 21.92
C ARG A 435 11.23 20.89 21.27
N TRP A 436 11.71 19.64 21.15
CA TRP A 436 10.92 18.53 20.63
C TRP A 436 9.77 18.15 21.57
N ILE A 437 10.03 18.07 22.88
CA ILE A 437 8.99 17.82 23.89
C ILE A 437 7.96 18.95 23.90
N GLN A 438 8.39 20.21 23.86
CA GLN A 438 7.51 21.38 23.77
C GLN A 438 6.62 21.32 22.52
N PHE A 439 7.18 20.96 21.37
CA PHE A 439 6.40 20.75 20.14
C PHE A 439 5.33 19.67 20.32
N CYS A 440 5.70 18.52 20.89
CA CYS A 440 4.77 17.43 21.15
C CYS A 440 3.65 17.82 22.13
N ASN A 441 3.96 18.60 23.16
CA ASN A 441 2.99 19.08 24.15
C ASN A 441 2.04 20.15 23.57
N ALA A 442 2.54 21.00 22.67
CA ALA A 442 1.75 22.05 22.01
C ALA A 442 0.76 21.49 20.97
N HIS A 443 0.93 20.25 20.53
CA HIS A 443 0.10 19.59 19.51
C HIS A 443 -0.50 18.28 20.06
N PRO A 444 -1.47 18.37 20.99
CA PRO A 444 -2.08 17.22 21.67
C PRO A 444 -2.79 16.24 20.72
N GLU A 445 -3.12 16.66 19.49
CA GLU A 445 -3.65 15.82 18.40
C GLU A 445 -2.72 14.66 18.01
N PHE A 446 -1.43 14.70 18.39
CA PHE A 446 -0.50 13.60 18.15
C PHE A 446 -0.62 12.46 19.19
N ASP A 447 -1.57 12.49 20.13
CA ASP A 447 -1.81 11.42 21.15
C ASP A 447 -0.53 11.05 21.95
N GLY A 448 0.44 11.98 22.00
CA GLY A 448 1.72 11.82 22.69
C GLY A 448 1.53 11.69 24.20
N MET A 449 0.54 12.38 24.78
CA MET A 449 0.36 12.41 26.24
C MET A 449 0.08 11.04 26.88
N ASN A 450 -0.60 10.11 26.19
CA ASN A 450 -0.89 8.76 26.72
C ASN A 450 0.22 7.73 26.43
N SER A 451 1.17 8.07 25.55
CA SER A 451 2.25 7.17 25.10
C SER A 451 3.64 7.61 25.58
N ILE A 452 3.75 8.86 26.02
CA ILE A 452 4.82 9.40 26.86
C ILE A 452 4.65 8.78 28.25
N SER A 453 5.57 7.90 28.66
CA SER A 453 5.53 7.32 30.00
C SER A 453 5.47 8.42 31.07
N SER A 454 4.86 8.15 32.23
CA SER A 454 4.84 9.09 33.37
C SER A 454 6.24 9.59 33.76
N ARG A 455 7.27 8.79 33.49
CA ARG A 455 8.69 9.13 33.67
C ARG A 455 9.19 10.24 32.75
N ILE A 456 8.59 10.40 31.56
CA ILE A 456 8.94 11.43 30.57
C ILE A 456 8.11 12.71 30.79
N GLN A 457 6.85 12.59 31.23
CA GLN A 457 6.02 13.75 31.61
C GLN A 457 6.65 14.55 32.77
N ALA A 458 7.28 13.85 33.72
CA ALA A 458 8.00 14.47 34.84
C ALA A 458 9.18 15.36 34.38
N ILE A 459 9.77 15.09 33.22
CA ILE A 459 10.94 15.81 32.70
C ILE A 459 10.55 17.09 31.95
N ALA A 460 9.30 17.20 31.48
CA ALA A 460 8.77 18.43 30.86
C ALA A 460 8.35 19.50 31.90
N SER A 461 8.40 19.14 33.19
CA SER A 461 7.97 19.95 34.33
C SER A 461 9.16 20.64 35.04
N GLU A 462 10.39 20.35 34.60
CA GLU A 462 11.66 20.99 34.97
C GLU A 462 12.16 21.83 33.79
#